data_AF-A0A5K1H4E4-F1
#
_entry.id   AF-A0A5K1H4E4-F1
#
_cell.length_a   1.000
_cell.length_b   1.000
_cell.length_c   1.000
_cell.angle_alpha   90.00
_cell.angle_beta   90.00
_cell.angle_gamma   90.00
#
_symmetry.space_group_name_H-M   'P 1'
#
loop_
_entity.id
_entity.type
_entity.pdbx_description
1 polymer ?
#
loop_
_entity_poly.entity_id
_entity_poly.type
_entity_poly.pdbx_seq_one_letter_code
_entity_poly.pdbx_strand_id
1 'polypeptide(L)' 'EKLQHIQVLDLSFNILEGEIPSGGKFANFSARSFLWNYALCGAAKFHVP' A
#
# COMPACT_ATOMS: atom_id res chain seq x y z
N GLU A 1 2.09 4.43 17.06
CA GLU A 1 1.98 3.78 15.72
C GLU A 1 3.36 3.31 15.29
N LYS A 2 3.51 2.15 14.66
CA LYS A 2 4.80 1.71 14.11
C LYS A 2 4.99 2.38 12.73
N LEU A 3 6.22 2.75 12.36
CA LEU A 3 6.59 3.40 11.09
C LEU A 3 6.28 4.91 10.95
N GLN A 4 6.24 5.67 12.05
CA GLN A 4 5.95 7.12 12.02
C GLN A 4 6.90 7.95 11.11
N HIS A 5 8.15 7.50 10.97
CA HIS A 5 9.20 8.25 10.27
C HIS A 5 9.44 7.82 8.82
N ILE A 6 8.72 6.82 8.30
CA ILE A 6 8.84 6.49 6.87
C ILE A 6 8.30 7.64 6.03
N GLN A 7 9.13 8.13 5.12
CA GLN A 7 8.77 9.20 4.17
C GLN A 7 8.45 8.62 2.79
N VAL A 8 9.17 7.56 2.40
CA VAL A 8 9.02 6.89 1.11
C VAL A 8 8.82 5.41 1.36
N LEU A 9 7.78 4.85 0.74
CA LEU A 9 7.51 3.41 0.73
C LEU A 9 7.29 3.01 -0.73
N ASP A 10 7.99 1.96 -1.16
CA ASP A 10 7.79 1.34 -2.45
C ASP A 10 7.76 -0.18 -2.27
N LEU A 11 6.58 -0.76 -2.47
CA LEU A 11 6.32 -2.20 -2.44
C LEU A 11 5.84 -2.68 -3.82
N SER A 12 6.06 -1.89 -4.87
CA SER A 12 5.63 -2.24 -6.21
C SER A 12 6.37 -3.48 -6.74
N PHE A 13 5.76 -4.20 -7.68
CA PHE A 13 6.34 -5.37 -8.36
C PHE A 13 6.76 -6.52 -7.43
N ASN A 14 5.95 -6.79 -6.41
CA ASN A 14 6.12 -7.95 -5.53
C ASN A 14 4.98 -8.96 -5.73
N ILE A 15 5.00 -10.03 -4.94
CA ILE A 15 3.94 -11.04 -4.87
C ILE A 15 3.23 -10.90 -3.51
N LEU A 16 2.84 -9.68 -3.16
CA LEU A 16 2.11 -9.41 -1.92
C LEU A 16 0.61 -9.70 -2.09
N GLU A 17 -0.02 -10.11 -1.00
CA GLU A 17 -1.44 -10.45 -0.94
C GLU A 17 -2.10 -9.88 0.32
N GLY A 18 -3.42 -9.70 0.25
CA GLY A 18 -4.23 -9.23 1.37
C GLY A 18 -4.55 -7.73 1.37
N GLU A 19 -5.12 -7.23 2.46
CA GLU A 19 -5.62 -5.86 2.55
C GLU A 19 -4.49 -4.85 2.81
N ILE A 20 -4.43 -3.77 2.01
CA ILE A 20 -3.55 -2.64 2.28
C ILE A 20 -4.08 -1.88 3.52
N PRO A 21 -3.27 -1.70 4.57
CA PRO A 21 -3.69 -0.93 5.75
C PRO A 21 -4.16 0.48 5.37
N SER A 22 -5.40 0.81 5.70
CA SER A 22 -6.00 2.10 5.37
C SER A 22 -5.72 3.19 6.40
N GLY A 23 -5.24 2.81 7.58
CA GLY A 23 -4.87 3.71 8.68
C GLY A 23 -3.40 4.14 8.69
N GLY A 24 -3.08 5.14 9.51
CA GLY A 24 -1.72 5.56 9.77
C GLY A 24 -0.97 6.09 8.55
N LYS A 25 0.35 5.86 8.51
CA LYS A 25 1.22 6.32 7.42
C LYS A 25 0.87 5.70 6.06
N PHE A 26 0.33 4.48 6.04
CA PHE A 26 -0.15 3.84 4.81
C PHE A 26 -1.30 4.60 4.16
N ALA A 27 -2.06 5.36 4.95
CA ALA A 27 -3.11 6.21 4.41
C ALA A 27 -2.57 7.29 3.45
N ASN A 28 -1.30 7.66 3.58
CA ASN A 28 -0.67 8.77 2.87
C ASN A 28 0.22 8.31 1.70
N PHE A 29 0.49 7.02 1.55
CA PHE A 29 1.28 6.52 0.42
C PHE A 29 0.45 6.43 -0.85
N SER A 30 1.11 6.67 -1.98
CA SER A 30 0.48 6.61 -3.30
C SER A 30 0.09 5.17 -3.65
N ALA A 31 -0.98 5.00 -4.43
CA ALA A 31 -1.28 3.74 -5.12
C ALA A 31 -0.06 3.18 -5.89
N ARG A 32 0.82 4.05 -6.38
CA ARG A 32 2.05 3.65 -7.08
C ARG A 32 2.96 2.75 -6.24
N SER A 33 2.98 2.97 -4.92
CA SER A 33 3.75 2.16 -3.98
C SER A 33 3.28 0.71 -3.90
N PHE A 34 2.13 0.36 -4.48
CA PHE A 34 1.52 -0.96 -4.39
C PHE A 34 1.28 -1.60 -5.77
N LEU A 35 1.77 -0.98 -6.85
CA LEU A 35 1.56 -1.47 -8.21
C LEU A 35 2.07 -2.91 -8.41
N TRP A 36 1.41 -3.64 -9.31
CA TRP A 36 1.83 -4.99 -9.71
C TRP A 36 1.84 -6.03 -8.58
N ASN A 37 0.99 -5.85 -7.57
CA ASN A 37 0.66 -6.88 -6.59
C ASN A 37 -0.80 -7.30 -6.76
N TYR A 38 -1.04 -8.31 -7.61
CA TYR A 38 -2.39 -8.66 -8.08
C TYR A 38 -3.35 -9.19 -7.00
N ALA A 39 -2.81 -9.71 -5.90
CA ALA A 39 -3.59 -10.27 -4.79
C ALA A 39 -3.79 -9.25 -3.65
N LEU A 40 -3.35 -8.00 -3.81
CA LEU A 40 -3.69 -6.94 -2.87
C LEU A 40 -5.12 -6.47 -3.10
N CYS A 41 -5.81 -6.17 -2.01
CA CYS A 41 -7.11 -5.53 -1.98
C CYS A 41 -7.12 -4.36 -0.99
N GLY A 42 -8.18 -3.56 -0.98
CA GLY A 42 -8.34 -2.50 0.03
C GLY A 42 -9.13 -1.29 -0.46
N ALA A 43 -8.88 -0.15 0.18
CA ALA A 43 -9.60 1.08 -0.12
C ALA A 43 -9.44 1.52 -1.58
N ALA A 44 -10.52 2.07 -2.16
CA ALA A 44 -10.58 2.47 -3.57
C ALA A 44 -9.42 3.38 -4.03
N LYS A 45 -8.87 4.20 -3.12
CA LYS A 45 -7.72 5.09 -3.41
C LYS A 45 -6.45 4.37 -3.86
N PHE A 46 -6.31 3.08 -3.53
CA PHE A 46 -5.13 2.30 -3.87
C PHE A 46 -5.19 1.72 -5.29
N HIS A 47 -6.35 1.81 -5.97
CA HIS A 47 -6.55 1.31 -7.33
C HIS A 47 -6.05 -0.14 -7.53
N VAL A 48 -6.21 -0.96 -6.49
CA VAL A 48 -5.98 -2.40 -6.56
C VAL A 48 -7.24 -3.11 -7.09
N PRO A 49 -7.11 -4.33 -7.64
CA PRO A 49 -8.24 -5.12 -8.11
C PRO A 49 -9.36 -5.29 -7.08
#